data_AF-A0A368U0J2-F1
#
_entry.id   AF-A0A368U0J2-F1
#
_cell.length_a   1.000
_cell.length_b   1.000
_cell.length_c   1.000
_cell.angle_alpha   90.00
_cell.angle_beta   90.00
_cell.angle_gamma   90.00
#
_symmetry.space_group_name_H-M   'P 1'
#
loop_
_entity.id
_entity.type
_entity.pdbx_description
1 polymer ?
#
loop_
_entity_poly.entity_id
_entity_poly.type
_entity_poly.pdbx_seq_one_letter_code
_entity_poly.pdbx_strand_id
1 'polypeptide(L)'
;MKLDLTALEQAHVLVVGDVMLDRYWHGATSRISPEAPVPVVRVEESEDRPGGAANVALNIASLGAHAALSGMVGDDDNARRLIARMESAGVETYFESSAGIPTITKLRVMSRNQQLIRLDFEDGLENVDTSGLLARVEQGLPGSDLVILSDYGKGTLNQVEALIQLVKASGKRVLVDPKGSDFRKYRGASVITPNLAEFEGVVGHCRDDAELAARGEALCMELELEALLITRSEKGMTLIRAGHEPLHIPTRAREVYDVTGAGDTVIGVLGLALAAGHGFPEAMTLANLAAGLVVAKPGTATLSIAELYTALHGDKLAEFGVIEEPALIEAVRAAQARGERVVMTNGCFDILHAGHVAYLEHARRLGDRLVVAVNDDASIARLKGPKRPINPLLRRMQVLAGLGAVDWVVPFGEDTPQRLIEAVIPDVLVKGGDYRPEEIAGGDAVRAAGGEVMVLGFEDGVSTTAMISTILDRES
;
A
#
# COMPACT_ATOMS: atom_id res chain seq x y z
N MET A 1 9.51 -7.01 15.91
CA MET A 1 9.82 -5.62 15.54
C MET A 1 8.52 -4.98 15.11
N LYS A 2 8.09 -3.89 15.77
CA LYS A 2 6.79 -3.26 15.52
C LYS A 2 7.04 -2.10 14.55
N LEU A 3 6.64 -2.26 13.29
CA LEU A 3 6.68 -1.19 12.30
C LEU A 3 5.54 -0.21 12.60
N ASP A 4 5.86 1.07 12.72
CA ASP A 4 4.88 2.11 13.03
C ASP A 4 4.52 2.87 11.75
N LEU A 5 3.44 2.44 11.11
CA LEU A 5 2.96 3.08 9.89
C LEU A 5 2.34 4.46 10.16
N THR A 6 1.90 4.75 11.38
CA THR A 6 1.31 6.06 11.73
C THR A 6 2.36 7.17 11.77
N ALA A 7 3.62 6.81 12.09
CA ALA A 7 4.74 7.74 12.04
C ALA A 7 5.04 8.24 10.61
N LEU A 8 4.65 7.48 9.58
CA LEU A 8 4.87 7.89 8.17
C LEU A 8 4.03 9.13 7.81
N GLU A 9 2.82 9.25 8.35
CA GLU A 9 1.91 10.37 8.03
C GLU A 9 2.45 11.73 8.50
N GLN A 10 3.32 11.73 9.52
CA GLN A 10 3.90 12.96 10.08
C GLN A 10 5.22 13.37 9.43
N ALA A 11 5.80 12.51 8.59
CA ALA A 11 7.11 12.76 7.99
C ALA A 11 7.01 13.69 6.79
N HIS A 12 7.98 14.58 6.66
CA HIS A 12 8.10 15.54 5.56
C HIS A 12 9.28 15.18 4.66
N VAL A 13 9.02 14.90 3.39
CA VAL A 13 10.08 14.56 2.42
C VAL A 13 10.11 15.56 1.27
N LEU A 14 11.28 16.15 1.03
CA LEU A 14 11.53 16.99 -0.14
C LEU A 14 12.15 16.15 -1.25
N VAL A 15 11.47 16.03 -2.37
CA VAL A 15 11.99 15.41 -3.58
C VAL A 15 12.55 16.48 -4.51
N VAL A 16 13.76 16.27 -5.03
CA VAL A 16 14.42 17.16 -5.99
C VAL A 16 14.87 16.33 -7.18
N GLY A 17 14.55 16.73 -8.40
CA GLY A 17 15.05 15.98 -9.54
C GLY A 17 14.37 16.30 -10.86
N ASP A 18 14.60 15.42 -11.82
CA ASP A 18 14.04 15.54 -13.16
C ASP A 18 12.52 15.27 -13.10
N VAL A 19 11.74 16.34 -13.23
CA VAL A 19 10.28 16.29 -13.27
C VAL A 19 9.78 16.18 -14.71
N MET A 20 8.75 15.36 -14.92
CA MET A 20 8.19 15.16 -16.25
C MET A 20 6.67 14.95 -16.19
N LEU A 21 6.02 15.19 -17.32
CA LEU A 21 4.60 14.92 -17.54
C LEU A 21 4.47 13.69 -18.47
N ASP A 22 3.96 12.58 -17.93
CA ASP A 22 3.57 11.42 -18.72
C ASP A 22 2.16 11.63 -19.26
N ARG A 23 2.03 11.80 -20.58
CA ARG A 23 0.75 12.02 -21.26
C ARG A 23 0.32 10.77 -22.02
N TYR A 24 -0.96 10.41 -21.90
CA TYR A 24 -1.55 9.27 -22.59
C TYR A 24 -2.71 9.74 -23.46
N TRP A 25 -2.63 9.48 -24.76
CA TRP A 25 -3.73 9.71 -25.70
C TRP A 25 -4.35 8.39 -26.09
N HIS A 26 -5.61 8.20 -25.74
CA HIS A 26 -6.36 6.98 -26.02
C HIS A 26 -7.30 7.20 -27.21
N GLY A 27 -7.27 6.24 -28.14
CA GLY A 27 -8.09 6.32 -29.34
C GLY A 27 -8.13 5.03 -30.14
N ALA A 28 -9.22 4.83 -30.88
CA ALA A 28 -9.34 3.67 -31.76
C ALA A 28 -8.57 3.88 -33.08
N THR A 29 -7.89 2.83 -33.53
CA THR A 29 -7.34 2.73 -34.89
C THR A 29 -8.28 1.93 -35.78
N SER A 30 -9.13 2.62 -36.54
CA SER A 30 -10.12 2.00 -37.43
C SER A 30 -9.72 1.99 -38.91
N ARG A 31 -8.71 2.78 -39.30
CA ARG A 31 -8.26 2.90 -40.70
C ARG A 31 -6.77 3.17 -40.82
N ILE A 32 -6.22 2.89 -42.00
CA ILE A 32 -4.88 3.28 -42.43
C ILE A 32 -4.96 4.65 -43.14
N SER A 33 -3.92 5.46 -43.00
CA SER A 33 -3.86 6.78 -43.65
C SER A 33 -3.79 6.64 -45.17
N PRO A 34 -4.51 7.49 -45.95
CA PRO A 34 -4.35 7.55 -47.40
C PRO A 34 -3.04 8.23 -47.83
N GLU A 35 -2.34 8.91 -46.92
CA GLU A 35 -1.09 9.65 -47.20
C GLU A 35 0.17 8.81 -47.01
N ALA A 36 0.12 7.82 -46.11
CA ALA A 36 1.22 6.92 -45.79
C ALA A 36 0.67 5.62 -45.18
N PRO A 37 1.39 4.49 -45.27
CA PRO A 37 0.94 3.20 -44.72
C PRO A 37 1.08 3.14 -43.18
N VAL A 38 0.46 4.08 -42.48
CA VAL A 38 0.47 4.23 -41.02
C VAL A 38 -0.95 4.24 -40.45
N PRO A 39 -1.18 3.72 -39.23
CA PRO A 39 -2.49 3.77 -38.59
C PRO A 39 -2.93 5.23 -38.30
N VAL A 40 -4.22 5.51 -38.48
CA VAL A 40 -4.82 6.77 -38.01
C VAL A 40 -5.48 6.52 -36.67
N VAL A 41 -5.03 7.24 -35.64
CA VAL A 41 -5.62 7.21 -34.30
C VAL A 41 -6.58 8.39 -34.16
N ARG A 42 -7.85 8.11 -33.87
CA ARG A 42 -8.78 9.15 -33.44
C ARG A 42 -8.71 9.25 -31.92
N VAL A 43 -8.03 10.27 -31.41
CA VAL A 43 -7.92 10.52 -29.96
C VAL A 43 -9.29 10.93 -29.41
N GLU A 44 -9.74 10.23 -28.38
CA GLU A 44 -11.03 10.46 -27.71
C GLU A 44 -10.83 10.84 -26.24
N GLU A 45 -9.75 10.36 -25.62
CA GLU A 45 -9.41 10.60 -24.23
C GLU A 45 -7.93 10.98 -24.08
N SER A 46 -7.64 11.88 -23.15
CA SER A 46 -6.30 12.32 -22.80
C SER A 46 -6.14 12.29 -21.28
N GLU A 47 -5.09 11.63 -20.82
CA GLU A 47 -4.73 11.54 -19.41
C GLU A 47 -3.32 12.11 -19.20
N ASP A 48 -3.15 12.92 -18.16
CA ASP A 48 -1.88 13.53 -17.76
C ASP A 48 -1.51 12.99 -16.37
N ARG A 49 -0.33 12.37 -16.24
CA ARG A 49 0.21 11.81 -15.01
C ARG A 49 1.57 12.43 -14.65
N PRO A 50 1.86 12.69 -13.37
CA PRO A 50 3.21 13.06 -12.94
C PRO A 50 4.19 11.90 -13.18
N GLY A 51 5.37 12.21 -13.73
CA GLY A 51 6.44 11.26 -13.97
C GLY A 51 7.77 11.71 -13.35
N GLY A 52 8.74 10.81 -13.30
CA GLY A 52 10.07 11.09 -12.75
C GLY A 52 10.04 11.43 -11.27
N ALA A 53 10.79 12.46 -10.87
CA ALA A 53 10.78 12.98 -9.50
C ALA A 53 9.37 13.34 -9.01
N ALA A 54 8.47 13.75 -9.91
CA ALA A 54 7.08 14.05 -9.55
C ALA A 54 6.28 12.79 -9.17
N ASN A 55 6.59 11.63 -9.77
CA ASN A 55 6.00 10.36 -9.39
C ASN A 55 6.49 9.88 -8.02
N VAL A 56 7.76 10.13 -7.68
CA VAL A 56 8.30 9.85 -6.33
C VAL A 56 7.55 10.65 -5.28
N ALA A 57 7.37 11.96 -5.49
CA ALA A 57 6.63 12.82 -4.57
C ALA A 57 5.14 12.40 -4.46
N LEU A 58 4.53 11.99 -5.57
CA LEU A 58 3.16 11.48 -5.57
C LEU A 58 3.01 10.18 -4.77
N ASN A 59 3.98 9.27 -4.85
CA ASN A 59 3.99 8.04 -4.04
C ASN A 59 4.12 8.32 -2.54
N ILE A 60 4.84 9.36 -2.15
CA ILE A 60 4.95 9.78 -0.75
C ILE A 60 3.61 10.35 -0.28
N ALA A 61 3.01 11.25 -1.05
CA ALA A 61 1.72 11.86 -0.71
C ALA A 61 0.57 10.84 -0.66
N SER A 62 0.57 9.82 -1.53
CA SER A 62 -0.46 8.78 -1.51
C SER A 62 -0.44 7.90 -0.26
N LEU A 63 0.68 7.88 0.47
CA LEU A 63 0.83 7.22 1.77
C LEU A 63 0.37 8.10 2.95
N GLY A 64 -0.19 9.29 2.68
CA GLY A 64 -0.68 10.23 3.69
C GLY A 64 0.40 11.13 4.30
N ALA A 65 1.64 11.02 3.83
CA ALA A 65 2.76 11.83 4.28
C ALA A 65 2.82 13.19 3.58
N HIS A 66 3.62 14.09 4.14
CA HIS A 66 3.85 15.39 3.53
C HIS A 66 4.99 15.34 2.51
N ALA A 67 4.68 15.68 1.25
CA ALA A 67 5.66 15.74 0.18
C ALA A 67 5.83 17.16 -0.33
N ALA A 68 7.09 17.55 -0.54
CA ALA A 68 7.47 18.71 -1.31
C ALA A 68 8.26 18.26 -2.55
N LEU A 69 8.18 19.03 -3.63
CA LEU A 69 8.82 18.71 -4.90
C LEU A 69 9.51 19.93 -5.49
N SER A 70 10.77 19.80 -5.88
CA SER A 70 11.54 20.81 -6.60
C SER A 70 12.17 20.21 -7.87
N GLY A 71 12.35 21.04 -8.89
CA GLY A 71 12.86 20.62 -10.19
C GLY A 71 12.79 21.76 -11.21
N MET A 72 13.33 21.52 -12.40
CA MET A 72 13.26 22.46 -13.52
C MET A 72 12.03 22.19 -14.38
N VAL A 73 11.30 23.23 -14.76
CA VAL A 73 10.18 23.16 -15.70
C VAL A 73 10.30 24.23 -16.78
N GLY A 74 9.63 24.04 -17.91
CA GLY A 74 9.48 25.09 -18.92
C GLY A 74 8.48 26.15 -18.49
N ASP A 75 8.44 27.28 -19.20
CA ASP A 75 7.33 28.24 -19.12
C ASP A 75 6.23 27.87 -20.14
N ASP A 76 5.54 26.76 -19.88
CA ASP A 76 4.57 26.18 -20.81
C ASP A 76 3.30 25.62 -20.14
N ASP A 77 2.38 25.13 -20.97
CA ASP A 77 1.11 24.54 -20.49
C ASP A 77 1.33 23.22 -19.73
N ASN A 78 2.38 22.48 -20.08
CA ASN A 78 2.68 21.21 -19.42
C ASN A 78 3.18 21.43 -17.99
N ALA A 79 3.99 22.47 -17.74
CA ALA A 79 4.35 22.89 -16.39
C ALA A 79 3.12 23.23 -15.55
N ARG A 80 2.22 24.06 -16.09
CA ARG A 80 0.97 24.46 -15.39
C ARG A 80 0.10 23.26 -15.05
N ARG A 81 -0.01 22.28 -15.95
CA ARG A 81 -0.74 21.02 -15.70
C ARG A 81 -0.07 20.18 -14.63
N LEU A 82 1.25 20.04 -14.67
CA LEU A 82 2.00 19.30 -13.69
C LEU A 82 1.80 19.91 -12.30
N ILE A 83 1.98 21.22 -12.15
CA ILE A 83 1.76 21.96 -10.90
C ILE A 83 0.35 21.69 -10.37
N ALA A 84 -0.68 21.89 -11.19
CA ALA A 84 -2.07 21.68 -10.76
C ALA A 84 -2.34 20.23 -10.30
N ARG A 85 -1.69 19.24 -10.92
CA ARG A 85 -1.78 17.82 -10.50
C ARG A 85 -1.09 17.57 -9.17
N MET A 86 0.10 18.14 -8.96
CA MET A 86 0.83 18.00 -7.71
C MET A 86 0.08 18.66 -6.55
N GLU A 87 -0.41 19.89 -6.74
CA GLU A 87 -1.21 20.61 -5.74
C GLU A 87 -2.51 19.88 -5.40
N SER A 88 -3.20 19.32 -6.40
CA SER A 88 -4.42 18.52 -6.17
C SER A 88 -4.15 17.25 -5.35
N ALA A 89 -2.91 16.74 -5.39
CA ALA A 89 -2.46 15.61 -4.59
C ALA A 89 -1.88 16.02 -3.23
N GLY A 90 -1.91 17.31 -2.88
CA GLY A 90 -1.36 17.83 -1.61
C GLY A 90 0.16 17.95 -1.58
N VAL A 91 0.83 17.98 -2.75
CA VAL A 91 2.29 18.14 -2.84
C VAL A 91 2.65 19.61 -3.04
N GLU A 92 3.51 20.13 -2.17
CA GLU A 92 4.05 21.49 -2.29
C GLU A 92 5.10 21.56 -3.40
N THR A 93 5.01 22.55 -4.30
CA THR A 93 5.93 22.67 -5.44
C THR A 93 6.85 23.88 -5.32
N TYR A 94 8.14 23.65 -5.49
CA TYR A 94 9.23 24.64 -5.50
C TYR A 94 9.95 24.56 -6.85
N PHE A 95 9.23 24.75 -7.95
CA PHE A 95 9.82 24.66 -9.29
C PHE A 95 10.58 25.92 -9.67
N GLU A 96 11.64 25.71 -10.45
CA GLU A 96 12.31 26.77 -11.17
C GLU A 96 11.92 26.70 -12.65
N SER A 97 11.33 27.79 -13.15
CA SER A 97 10.84 27.88 -14.52
C SER A 97 11.89 28.50 -15.43
N SER A 98 12.07 27.93 -16.61
CA SER A 98 12.95 28.48 -17.65
C SER A 98 12.24 28.55 -18.99
N ALA A 99 12.23 29.73 -19.62
CA ALA A 99 11.70 29.91 -20.98
C ALA A 99 12.60 29.28 -22.07
N GLY A 100 13.81 28.84 -21.70
CA GLY A 100 14.78 28.26 -22.63
C GLY A 100 14.59 26.76 -22.90
N ILE A 101 13.65 26.11 -22.20
CA ILE A 101 13.42 24.67 -22.28
C ILE A 101 11.92 24.36 -22.25
N PRO A 102 11.47 23.28 -22.91
CA PRO A 102 10.15 22.71 -22.67
C PRO A 102 10.15 21.90 -21.37
N THR A 103 8.99 21.83 -20.71
CA THR A 103 8.76 20.85 -19.65
C THR A 103 8.84 19.44 -20.23
N ILE A 104 9.68 18.60 -19.64
CA ILE A 104 9.91 17.22 -20.10
C ILE A 104 8.56 16.50 -20.18
N THR A 105 8.18 16.08 -21.38
CA THR A 105 6.88 15.44 -21.61
C THR A 105 7.08 14.15 -22.39
N LYS A 106 6.49 13.06 -21.89
CA LYS A 106 6.52 11.74 -22.51
C LYS A 106 5.10 11.38 -22.95
N LEU A 107 4.79 11.63 -24.22
CA LEU A 107 3.46 11.38 -24.78
C LEU A 107 3.39 9.98 -25.37
N ARG A 108 2.44 9.16 -24.93
CA ARG A 108 2.17 7.81 -25.41
C ARG A 108 0.83 7.77 -26.10
N VAL A 109 0.79 7.28 -27.34
CA VAL A 109 -0.46 7.09 -28.08
C VAL A 109 -0.89 5.63 -27.95
N MET A 110 -2.07 5.41 -27.38
CA MET A 110 -2.62 4.11 -27.01
C MET A 110 -3.84 3.76 -27.87
N SER A 111 -3.91 2.53 -28.37
CA SER A 111 -5.08 1.97 -29.06
C SER A 111 -5.29 0.53 -28.63
N ARG A 112 -6.52 0.17 -28.22
CA ARG A 112 -6.90 -1.19 -27.78
C ARG A 112 -5.90 -1.79 -26.78
N ASN A 113 -5.50 -1.01 -25.78
CA ASN A 113 -4.51 -1.34 -24.75
C ASN A 113 -3.08 -1.63 -25.27
N GLN A 114 -2.77 -1.23 -26.51
CA GLN A 114 -1.42 -1.31 -27.07
C GLN A 114 -0.85 0.10 -27.27
N GLN A 115 0.41 0.29 -26.89
CA GLN A 115 1.16 1.51 -27.21
C GLN A 115 1.61 1.47 -28.68
N LEU A 116 1.22 2.48 -29.44
CA LEU A 116 1.56 2.59 -30.87
C LEU A 116 2.85 3.39 -31.08
N ILE A 117 2.99 4.51 -30.39
CA ILE A 117 4.15 5.39 -30.47
C ILE A 117 4.35 6.16 -29.18
N ARG A 118 5.61 6.50 -28.88
CA ARG A 118 6.00 7.44 -27.84
C ARG A 118 6.69 8.65 -28.47
N LEU A 119 6.26 9.84 -28.07
CA LEU A 119 6.83 11.12 -28.48
C LEU A 119 7.44 11.77 -27.23
N ASP A 120 8.74 12.01 -27.28
CA ASP A 120 9.49 12.61 -26.18
C ASP A 120 9.74 14.08 -26.53
N PHE A 121 9.25 14.99 -25.69
CA PHE A 121 9.50 16.44 -25.79
C PHE A 121 10.42 16.83 -24.65
N GLU A 122 11.71 16.91 -24.92
CA GLU A 122 12.73 17.27 -23.95
C GLU A 122 13.94 17.87 -24.67
N ASP A 123 14.55 18.86 -24.03
CA ASP A 123 15.86 19.39 -24.41
C ASP A 123 16.87 19.05 -23.30
N GLY A 124 18.14 18.90 -23.66
CA GLY A 124 19.20 18.66 -22.67
C GLY A 124 19.37 19.87 -21.74
N LEU A 125 19.36 19.64 -20.42
CA LEU A 125 19.54 20.70 -19.41
C LEU A 125 21.02 21.01 -19.11
N GLU A 126 21.95 20.41 -19.86
CA GLU A 126 23.40 20.52 -19.64
C GLU A 126 23.92 21.97 -19.66
N ASN A 127 23.28 22.83 -20.45
CA ASN A 127 23.64 24.24 -20.61
C ASN A 127 22.64 25.20 -19.95
N VAL A 128 21.68 24.67 -19.18
CA VAL A 128 20.68 25.49 -18.50
C VAL A 128 21.25 25.92 -17.16
N ASP A 129 21.12 27.21 -16.85
CA ASP A 129 21.44 27.73 -15.54
C ASP A 129 20.43 27.19 -14.51
N THR A 130 20.89 26.24 -13.69
CA THR A 130 20.13 25.62 -12.60
C THR A 130 20.41 26.29 -11.26
N SER A 131 21.12 27.42 -11.22
CA SER A 131 21.40 28.13 -9.95
C SER A 131 20.12 28.52 -9.20
N GLY A 132 19.05 28.86 -9.93
CA GLY A 132 17.73 29.11 -9.34
C GLY A 132 17.16 27.91 -8.59
N LEU A 133 17.47 26.67 -9.03
CA LEU A 133 17.01 25.45 -8.36
C LEU A 133 17.55 25.33 -6.93
N LEU A 134 18.82 25.68 -6.70
CA LEU A 134 19.40 25.66 -5.35
C LEU A 134 18.60 26.56 -4.40
N ALA A 135 18.24 27.77 -4.84
CA ALA A 135 17.43 28.68 -4.04
C ALA A 135 16.01 28.12 -3.77
N ARG A 136 15.42 27.37 -4.71
CA ARG A 136 14.14 26.68 -4.49
C ARG A 136 14.25 25.55 -3.48
N VAL A 137 15.32 24.78 -3.55
CA VAL A 137 15.59 23.71 -2.58
C VAL A 137 15.82 24.29 -1.19
N GLU A 138 16.57 25.40 -1.07
CA GLU A 138 16.74 26.13 0.20
C GLU A 138 15.42 26.59 0.82
N GLN A 139 14.41 26.96 0.00
CA GLN A 139 13.08 27.35 0.49
C GLN A 139 12.31 26.17 1.09
N GLY A 140 12.33 25.01 0.43
CA GLY A 140 11.61 23.81 0.90
C GLY A 140 12.37 23.04 2.00
N LEU A 141 13.69 23.23 2.11
CA LEU A 141 14.53 22.45 2.99
C LEU A 141 14.15 22.56 4.47
N PRO A 142 13.84 23.73 5.08
CA PRO A 142 13.51 23.81 6.51
C PRO A 142 12.34 22.92 6.93
N GLY A 143 11.33 22.77 6.08
CA GLY A 143 10.11 22.01 6.34
C GLY A 143 10.22 20.49 6.12
N SER A 144 11.37 19.98 5.67
CA SER A 144 11.56 18.54 5.42
C SER A 144 12.42 17.84 6.48
N ASP A 145 12.21 16.56 6.71
CA ASP A 145 13.06 15.71 7.56
C ASP A 145 14.18 15.05 6.74
N LEU A 146 13.91 14.80 5.44
CA LEU A 146 14.78 14.08 4.52
C LEU A 146 14.63 14.62 3.10
N VAL A 147 15.71 14.55 2.32
CA VAL A 147 15.71 14.92 0.89
C VAL A 147 15.97 13.71 0.01
N ILE A 148 15.22 13.56 -1.08
CA ILE A 148 15.44 12.57 -2.13
C ILE A 148 15.88 13.31 -3.41
N LEU A 149 17.00 12.91 -3.98
CA LEU A 149 17.48 13.35 -5.28
C LEU A 149 17.16 12.27 -6.31
N SER A 150 16.26 12.57 -7.24
CA SER A 150 15.80 11.61 -8.26
C SER A 150 16.40 11.97 -9.63
N ASP A 151 17.47 11.27 -10.01
CA ASP A 151 18.22 11.53 -11.25
C ASP A 151 17.71 10.62 -12.39
N TYR A 152 17.18 11.23 -13.45
CA TYR A 152 16.79 10.53 -14.67
C TYR A 152 17.76 10.81 -15.83
N GLY A 153 18.87 11.49 -15.55
CA GLY A 153 19.87 11.89 -16.53
C GLY A 153 19.33 12.95 -17.49
N LYS A 154 18.41 13.83 -17.05
CA LYS A 154 17.89 14.94 -17.87
C LYS A 154 18.57 16.27 -17.59
N GLY A 155 19.34 16.33 -16.51
CA GLY A 155 20.28 17.41 -16.21
C GLY A 155 19.79 18.42 -15.18
N THR A 156 18.63 18.19 -14.55
CA THR A 156 18.17 19.01 -13.41
C THR A 156 19.19 18.94 -12.26
N LEU A 157 19.81 17.77 -12.07
CA LEU A 157 20.80 17.51 -11.03
C LEU A 157 22.25 17.70 -11.52
N ASN A 158 22.50 18.67 -12.40
CA ASN A 158 23.85 19.00 -12.87
C ASN A 158 24.77 19.60 -11.76
N GLN A 159 24.20 20.07 -10.65
CA GLN A 159 24.90 20.56 -9.46
C GLN A 159 24.60 19.68 -8.23
N VAL A 160 24.53 18.36 -8.43
CA VAL A 160 24.13 17.40 -7.39
C VAL A 160 25.06 17.43 -6.18
N GLU A 161 26.36 17.69 -6.35
CA GLU A 161 27.33 17.82 -5.27
C GLU A 161 26.98 18.99 -4.35
N ALA A 162 26.59 20.14 -4.92
CA ALA A 162 26.18 21.32 -4.16
C ALA A 162 24.86 21.07 -3.41
N LEU A 163 23.92 20.36 -4.02
CA LEU A 163 22.67 19.95 -3.38
C LEU A 163 22.93 19.01 -2.19
N ILE A 164 23.79 17.99 -2.38
CA ILE A 164 24.17 17.07 -1.29
C ILE A 164 24.81 17.86 -0.14
N GLN A 165 25.75 18.77 -0.43
CA GLN A 165 26.40 19.60 0.59
C GLN A 165 25.40 20.49 1.34
N LEU A 166 24.47 21.14 0.63
CA LEU A 166 23.43 21.98 1.23
C LEU A 166 22.56 21.20 2.22
N VAL A 167 22.10 20.01 1.82
CA VAL A 167 21.25 19.16 2.66
C VAL A 167 22.02 18.65 3.89
N LYS A 168 23.26 18.19 3.69
CA LYS A 168 24.12 17.69 4.78
C LYS A 168 24.50 18.80 5.77
N ALA A 169 24.75 20.02 5.30
CA ALA A 169 25.01 21.18 6.16
C ALA A 169 23.81 21.51 7.08
N SER A 170 22.61 21.13 6.66
CA SER A 170 21.37 21.27 7.45
C SER A 170 21.12 20.08 8.40
N GLY A 171 22.04 19.12 8.49
CA GLY A 171 21.95 17.96 9.37
C GLY A 171 20.96 16.88 8.91
N LYS A 172 20.48 16.94 7.65
CA LYS A 172 19.48 16.03 7.10
C LYS A 172 20.11 14.94 6.25
N ARG A 173 19.41 13.81 6.11
CA ARG A 173 19.81 12.74 5.20
C ARG A 173 19.43 13.10 3.77
N VAL A 174 20.25 12.61 2.84
CA VAL A 174 19.99 12.73 1.40
C VAL A 174 20.06 11.35 0.75
N LEU A 175 18.96 10.95 0.12
CA LEU A 175 18.83 9.72 -0.67
C LEU A 175 18.99 10.07 -2.14
N VAL A 176 19.58 9.17 -2.92
CA VAL A 176 19.76 9.37 -4.36
C VAL A 176 19.27 8.16 -5.13
N ASP A 177 18.37 8.38 -6.10
CA ASP A 177 18.09 7.44 -7.17
C ASP A 177 19.03 7.76 -8.34
N PRO A 178 20.06 6.93 -8.57
CA PRO A 178 21.17 7.34 -9.42
C PRO A 178 20.88 7.10 -10.91
N LYS A 179 21.41 7.99 -11.75
CA LYS A 179 21.61 7.71 -13.19
C LYS A 179 23.06 7.75 -13.63
N GLY A 180 23.34 6.94 -14.65
CA GLY A 180 24.62 6.90 -15.37
C GLY A 180 25.56 5.82 -14.87
N SER A 181 26.81 5.88 -15.33
CA SER A 181 27.88 4.94 -14.97
C SER A 181 28.95 5.54 -14.06
N ASP A 182 28.74 6.77 -13.58
CA ASP A 182 29.65 7.45 -12.66
C ASP A 182 28.88 7.95 -11.43
N PHE A 183 29.08 7.28 -10.31
CA PHE A 183 28.42 7.63 -9.04
C PHE A 183 29.26 8.55 -8.16
N ARG A 184 30.47 8.96 -8.60
CA ARG A 184 31.34 9.87 -7.82
C ARG A 184 30.70 11.23 -7.58
N LYS A 185 29.82 11.68 -8.49
CA LYS A 185 29.00 12.89 -8.31
C LYS A 185 28.05 12.83 -7.12
N TYR A 186 27.72 11.63 -6.62
CA TYR A 186 26.84 11.44 -5.47
C TYR A 186 27.58 11.28 -4.13
N ARG A 187 28.89 11.56 -4.12
CA ARG A 187 29.72 11.42 -2.92
C ARG A 187 29.19 12.25 -1.75
N GLY A 188 29.12 11.63 -0.57
CA GLY A 188 28.58 12.22 0.66
C GLY A 188 27.07 12.07 0.84
N ALA A 189 26.38 11.44 -0.11
CA ALA A 189 24.98 11.06 0.07
C ALA A 189 24.80 10.06 1.21
N SER A 190 23.64 10.08 1.88
CA SER A 190 23.35 9.11 2.93
C SER A 190 23.07 7.72 2.35
N VAL A 191 22.28 7.65 1.28
CA VAL A 191 21.94 6.39 0.61
C VAL A 191 21.88 6.57 -0.89
N ILE A 192 22.32 5.56 -1.62
CA ILE A 192 22.08 5.45 -3.07
C ILE A 192 21.28 4.17 -3.33
N THR A 193 20.31 4.22 -4.25
CA THR A 193 19.38 3.10 -4.54
C THR A 193 19.46 2.56 -5.98
N PRO A 194 20.63 2.12 -6.49
CA PRO A 194 20.72 1.65 -7.87
C PRO A 194 19.94 0.35 -8.08
N ASN A 195 19.49 0.11 -9.31
CA ASN A 195 19.17 -1.27 -9.72
C ASN A 195 20.46 -2.07 -9.98
N LEU A 196 20.34 -3.40 -10.09
CA LEU A 196 21.50 -4.28 -10.30
C LEU A 196 22.31 -3.90 -11.55
N ALA A 197 21.66 -3.52 -12.65
CA ALA A 197 22.35 -3.16 -13.89
C ALA A 197 23.11 -1.82 -13.75
N GLU A 198 22.53 -0.84 -13.05
CA GLU A 198 23.20 0.43 -12.73
C GLU A 198 24.39 0.21 -11.80
N PHE A 199 24.23 -0.62 -10.78
CA PHE A 199 25.31 -1.00 -9.87
C PHE A 199 26.46 -1.70 -10.61
N GLU A 200 26.16 -2.75 -11.40
CA GLU A 200 27.17 -3.46 -12.20
C GLU A 200 27.78 -2.59 -13.30
N GLY A 201 27.06 -1.59 -13.80
CA GLY A 201 27.59 -0.59 -14.72
C GLY A 201 28.72 0.25 -14.11
N VAL A 202 28.76 0.38 -12.78
CA VAL A 202 29.78 1.13 -12.03
C VAL A 202 30.88 0.21 -11.52
N VAL A 203 30.52 -0.90 -10.86
CA VAL A 203 31.50 -1.78 -10.18
C VAL A 203 31.94 -2.99 -11.01
N GLY A 204 31.37 -3.16 -12.21
CA GLY A 204 31.51 -4.36 -13.03
C GLY A 204 30.57 -5.50 -12.60
N HIS A 205 30.41 -6.50 -13.48
CA HIS A 205 29.54 -7.65 -13.23
C HIS A 205 29.94 -8.45 -11.97
N CYS A 206 28.93 -8.90 -11.20
CA CYS A 206 29.08 -9.65 -9.96
C CYS A 206 28.55 -11.08 -10.15
N ARG A 207 29.37 -12.09 -9.83
CA ARG A 207 29.03 -13.50 -10.08
C ARG A 207 28.06 -14.07 -9.04
N ASP A 208 28.15 -13.60 -7.81
CA ASP A 208 27.37 -14.07 -6.67
C ASP A 208 27.10 -12.95 -5.66
N ASP A 209 26.32 -13.27 -4.63
CA ASP A 209 25.89 -12.32 -3.61
C ASP A 209 27.06 -11.85 -2.73
N ALA A 210 28.11 -12.67 -2.58
CA ALA A 210 29.30 -12.32 -1.82
C ALA A 210 30.17 -11.29 -2.55
N GLU A 211 30.34 -11.45 -3.87
CA GLU A 211 31.03 -10.46 -4.71
C GLU A 211 30.24 -9.15 -4.80
N LEU A 212 28.91 -9.23 -4.93
CA LEU A 212 28.03 -8.06 -4.90
C LEU A 212 28.17 -7.30 -3.57
N ALA A 213 28.15 -8.01 -2.44
CA ALA A 213 28.35 -7.43 -1.12
C ALA A 213 29.71 -6.74 -0.97
N ALA A 214 30.80 -7.43 -1.33
CA ALA A 214 32.16 -6.90 -1.21
C ALA A 214 32.38 -5.66 -2.08
N ARG A 215 31.90 -5.66 -3.33
CA ARG A 215 32.00 -4.48 -4.20
C ARG A 215 31.09 -3.34 -3.74
N GLY A 216 29.92 -3.66 -3.19
CA GLY A 216 29.02 -2.65 -2.65
C GLY A 216 29.58 -1.99 -1.39
N GLU A 217 30.26 -2.73 -0.52
CA GLU A 217 30.94 -2.16 0.66
C GLU A 217 32.09 -1.24 0.25
N ALA A 218 32.90 -1.65 -0.74
CA ALA A 218 33.94 -0.80 -1.31
C ALA A 218 33.38 0.51 -1.88
N LEU A 219 32.27 0.43 -2.62
CA LEU A 219 31.58 1.61 -3.17
C LEU A 219 31.02 2.52 -2.07
N CYS A 220 30.45 1.95 -1.00
CA CYS A 220 29.99 2.72 0.16
C CYS A 220 31.14 3.52 0.79
N MET A 221 32.31 2.89 0.95
CA MET A 221 33.50 3.55 1.51
C MET A 221 34.04 4.64 0.58
N GLU A 222 34.11 4.38 -0.73
CA GLU A 222 34.61 5.35 -1.72
C GLU A 222 33.75 6.62 -1.76
N LEU A 223 32.43 6.43 -1.76
CA LEU A 223 31.43 7.49 -1.89
C LEU A 223 30.98 8.08 -0.55
N GLU A 224 31.49 7.58 0.58
CA GLU A 224 31.14 8.03 1.95
C GLU A 224 29.65 7.89 2.27
N LEU A 225 29.05 6.75 1.90
CA LEU A 225 27.63 6.44 2.11
C LEU A 225 27.37 5.86 3.50
N GLU A 226 26.20 6.15 4.08
CA GLU A 226 25.69 5.42 5.25
C GLU A 226 25.19 4.03 4.84
N ALA A 227 24.57 3.91 3.66
CA ALA A 227 24.08 2.66 3.11
C ALA A 227 24.01 2.66 1.56
N LEU A 228 24.01 1.47 0.98
CA LEU A 228 23.69 1.22 -0.43
C LEU A 228 22.55 0.19 -0.50
N LEU A 229 21.47 0.53 -1.18
CA LEU A 229 20.33 -0.37 -1.39
C LEU A 229 20.23 -0.77 -2.85
N ILE A 230 20.61 -2.00 -3.18
CA ILE A 230 20.56 -2.49 -4.55
C ILE A 230 19.24 -3.21 -4.78
N THR A 231 18.44 -2.73 -5.74
CA THR A 231 17.23 -3.43 -6.18
C THR A 231 17.58 -4.51 -7.23
N ARG A 232 17.03 -5.71 -7.08
CA ARG A 232 17.45 -6.92 -7.81
C ARG A 232 16.26 -7.64 -8.47
N SER A 233 15.25 -6.89 -8.88
CA SER A 233 14.05 -7.41 -9.55
C SER A 233 13.44 -8.59 -8.78
N GLU A 234 13.31 -9.77 -9.39
CA GLU A 234 12.77 -10.99 -8.77
C GLU A 234 13.58 -11.51 -7.58
N LYS A 235 14.86 -11.13 -7.46
CA LYS A 235 15.70 -11.48 -6.30
C LYS A 235 15.47 -10.55 -5.10
N GLY A 236 14.59 -9.55 -5.23
CA GLY A 236 14.26 -8.60 -4.16
C GLY A 236 15.30 -7.49 -4.01
N MET A 237 15.82 -7.29 -2.81
CA MET A 237 16.72 -6.18 -2.48
C MET A 237 17.89 -6.61 -1.60
N THR A 238 19.03 -5.95 -1.77
CA THR A 238 20.21 -6.10 -0.91
C THR A 238 20.58 -4.75 -0.29
N LEU A 239 20.62 -4.67 1.03
CA LEU A 239 21.12 -3.52 1.78
C LEU A 239 22.55 -3.80 2.26
N ILE A 240 23.46 -2.88 1.95
CA ILE A 240 24.87 -2.92 2.33
C ILE A 240 25.16 -1.69 3.18
N ARG A 241 25.85 -1.89 4.30
CA ARG A 241 26.27 -0.83 5.23
C ARG A 241 27.66 -1.18 5.77
N ALA A 242 28.50 -0.17 5.93
CA ALA A 242 29.85 -0.37 6.47
C ALA A 242 29.78 -0.99 7.89
N GLY A 243 30.53 -2.08 8.11
CA GLY A 243 30.59 -2.75 9.42
C GLY A 243 29.35 -3.57 9.80
N HIS A 244 28.44 -3.81 8.86
CA HIS A 244 27.29 -4.70 9.05
C HIS A 244 27.25 -5.79 7.98
N GLU A 245 26.78 -6.99 8.36
CA GLU A 245 26.49 -8.04 7.40
C GLU A 245 25.45 -7.55 6.36
N PRO A 246 25.62 -7.88 5.06
CA PRO A 246 24.65 -7.58 4.03
C PRO A 246 23.29 -8.19 4.35
N LEU A 247 22.23 -7.39 4.20
CA LEU A 247 20.87 -7.86 4.40
C LEU A 247 20.19 -8.08 3.06
N HIS A 248 19.78 -9.32 2.79
CA HIS A 248 19.04 -9.70 1.60
C HIS A 248 17.58 -9.97 1.96
N ILE A 249 16.65 -9.34 1.24
CA ILE A 249 15.21 -9.64 1.37
C ILE A 249 14.68 -10.02 -0.02
N PRO A 250 14.05 -11.19 -0.19
CA PRO A 250 13.44 -11.59 -1.46
C PRO A 250 12.21 -10.73 -1.78
N THR A 251 11.86 -10.64 -3.07
CA THR A 251 10.61 -9.97 -3.47
C THR A 251 9.39 -10.71 -2.89
N ARG A 252 8.34 -9.96 -2.55
CA ARG A 252 7.02 -10.51 -2.17
C ARG A 252 6.01 -10.49 -3.32
N ALA A 253 6.40 -10.00 -4.50
CA ALA A 253 5.53 -9.96 -5.68
C ALA A 253 5.19 -11.39 -6.13
N ARG A 254 3.90 -11.75 -6.12
CA ARG A 254 3.41 -13.03 -6.64
C ARG A 254 3.06 -12.96 -8.13
N GLU A 255 2.60 -11.80 -8.58
CA GLU A 255 2.23 -11.53 -9.98
C GLU A 255 2.83 -10.18 -10.40
N VAL A 256 3.48 -10.14 -11.56
CA VAL A 256 4.09 -8.92 -12.12
C VAL A 256 3.32 -8.54 -13.37
N TYR A 257 2.65 -7.40 -13.30
CA TYR A 257 1.88 -6.82 -14.40
C TYR A 257 2.70 -5.75 -15.13
N ASP A 258 3.22 -4.76 -14.40
CA ASP A 258 4.01 -3.65 -14.95
C ASP A 258 5.09 -3.23 -13.94
N VAL A 259 6.33 -3.08 -14.38
CA VAL A 259 7.47 -2.69 -13.52
C VAL A 259 7.73 -1.19 -13.51
N THR A 260 6.97 -0.43 -14.30
CA THR A 260 7.15 1.01 -14.46
C THR A 260 6.88 1.73 -13.13
N GLY A 261 7.84 2.55 -12.66
CA GLY A 261 7.70 3.32 -11.42
C GLY A 261 7.94 2.52 -10.12
N ALA A 262 8.34 1.24 -10.21
CA ALA A 262 8.69 0.46 -9.03
C ALA A 262 9.90 1.06 -8.29
N GLY A 263 10.92 1.54 -9.01
CA GLY A 263 12.08 2.24 -8.43
C GLY A 263 11.68 3.50 -7.67
N ASP A 264 10.79 4.32 -8.25
CA ASP A 264 10.26 5.53 -7.60
C ASP A 264 9.56 5.21 -6.28
N THR A 265 8.78 4.12 -6.27
CA THR A 265 8.10 3.62 -5.08
C THR A 265 9.11 3.18 -4.02
N VAL A 266 10.18 2.48 -4.42
CA VAL A 266 11.22 2.01 -3.51
C VAL A 266 11.90 3.17 -2.81
N ILE A 267 12.42 4.15 -3.54
CA ILE A 267 13.13 5.27 -2.94
C ILE A 267 12.19 6.18 -2.14
N GLY A 268 10.96 6.39 -2.62
CA GLY A 268 9.95 7.17 -1.91
C GLY A 268 9.61 6.56 -0.55
N VAL A 269 9.31 5.26 -0.50
CA VAL A 269 8.97 4.55 0.74
C VAL A 269 10.18 4.40 1.67
N LEU A 270 11.36 4.13 1.11
CA LEU A 270 12.61 4.07 1.88
C LEU A 270 12.88 5.42 2.57
N GLY A 271 12.81 6.52 1.81
CA GLY A 271 13.01 7.87 2.33
C GLY A 271 11.97 8.24 3.37
N LEU A 272 10.70 7.93 3.12
CA LEU A 272 9.62 8.20 4.06
C LEU A 272 9.80 7.44 5.39
N ALA A 273 10.16 6.15 5.33
CA ALA A 273 10.40 5.37 6.53
C ALA A 273 11.59 5.90 7.35
N LEU A 274 12.69 6.27 6.67
CA LEU A 274 13.87 6.86 7.32
C LEU A 274 13.58 8.25 7.91
N ALA A 275 12.75 9.06 7.24
CA ALA A 275 12.27 10.35 7.74
C ALA A 275 11.44 10.17 9.01
N ALA A 276 10.58 9.15 9.04
CA ALA A 276 9.80 8.76 10.21
C ALA A 276 10.61 8.07 11.33
N GLY A 277 11.95 8.03 11.24
CA GLY A 277 12.83 7.51 12.28
C GLY A 277 13.00 5.98 12.30
N HIS A 278 12.53 5.26 11.27
CA HIS A 278 12.77 3.82 11.17
C HIS A 278 14.24 3.52 10.84
N GLY A 279 14.72 2.34 11.23
CA GLY A 279 16.04 1.85 10.84
C GLY A 279 16.09 1.40 9.38
N PHE A 280 17.30 1.21 8.84
CA PHE A 280 17.48 0.74 7.46
C PHE A 280 16.82 -0.61 7.15
N PRO A 281 16.90 -1.65 8.02
CA PRO A 281 16.20 -2.92 7.78
C PRO A 281 14.68 -2.77 7.70
N GLU A 282 14.08 -1.98 8.59
CA GLU A 282 12.65 -1.64 8.56
C GLU A 282 12.28 -0.92 7.26
N ALA A 283 13.03 0.12 6.91
CA ALA A 283 12.79 0.93 5.74
C ALA A 283 12.91 0.12 4.44
N MET A 284 13.92 -0.75 4.34
CA MET A 284 14.04 -1.69 3.21
C MET A 284 12.86 -2.67 3.15
N THR A 285 12.39 -3.16 4.30
CA THR A 285 11.25 -4.10 4.35
C THR A 285 9.99 -3.45 3.81
N LEU A 286 9.71 -2.19 4.20
CA LEU A 286 8.58 -1.41 3.68
C LEU A 286 8.72 -1.14 2.18
N ALA A 287 9.91 -0.72 1.73
CA ALA A 287 10.17 -0.43 0.32
C ALA A 287 10.01 -1.69 -0.56
N ASN A 288 10.50 -2.84 -0.12
CA ASN A 288 10.34 -4.12 -0.84
C ASN A 288 8.89 -4.59 -0.89
N LEU A 289 8.14 -4.38 0.19
CA LEU A 289 6.70 -4.68 0.21
C LEU A 289 5.93 -3.78 -0.76
N ALA A 290 6.18 -2.47 -0.70
CA ALA A 290 5.53 -1.49 -1.56
C ALA A 290 5.82 -1.75 -3.04
N ALA A 291 7.09 -2.03 -3.38
CA ALA A 291 7.50 -2.43 -4.72
C ALA A 291 6.71 -3.66 -5.20
N GLY A 292 6.56 -4.68 -4.34
CA GLY A 292 5.80 -5.89 -4.68
C GLY A 292 4.31 -5.66 -4.95
N LEU A 293 3.72 -4.62 -4.36
CA LEU A 293 2.31 -4.26 -4.58
C LEU A 293 2.11 -3.43 -5.84
N VAL A 294 2.98 -2.45 -6.10
CA VAL A 294 2.84 -1.57 -7.27
C VAL A 294 3.10 -2.32 -8.57
N VAL A 295 4.01 -3.32 -8.58
CA VAL A 295 4.27 -4.10 -9.79
C VAL A 295 3.12 -5.01 -10.22
N ALA A 296 2.16 -5.24 -9.32
CA ALA A 296 0.93 -5.99 -9.61
C ALA A 296 -0.17 -5.10 -10.23
N LYS A 297 0.06 -3.79 -10.35
CA LYS A 297 -0.88 -2.81 -10.90
C LYS A 297 -0.42 -2.32 -12.28
N PRO A 298 -1.34 -1.84 -13.14
CA PRO A 298 -1.00 -1.26 -14.44
C PRO A 298 -0.43 0.17 -14.33
N GLY A 299 0.66 0.46 -15.05
CA GLY A 299 1.25 1.80 -15.17
C GLY A 299 2.01 2.27 -13.93
N THR A 300 2.28 3.58 -13.86
CA THR A 300 2.86 4.27 -12.68
C THR A 300 1.83 4.38 -11.55
N ALA A 301 1.40 3.24 -11.03
CA ALA A 301 0.43 3.17 -9.95
C ALA A 301 1.07 3.60 -8.62
N THR A 302 0.28 4.25 -7.78
CA THR A 302 0.68 4.60 -6.41
C THR A 302 0.11 3.61 -5.39
N LEU A 303 0.62 3.70 -4.17
CA LEU A 303 0.23 2.87 -3.04
C LEU A 303 -0.42 3.72 -1.95
N SER A 304 -1.53 3.23 -1.39
CA SER A 304 -2.14 3.83 -0.18
C SER A 304 -1.59 3.20 1.10
N ILE A 305 -1.66 3.96 2.20
CA ILE A 305 -1.23 3.47 3.52
C ILE A 305 -2.01 2.21 3.95
N ALA A 306 -3.29 2.12 3.60
CA ALA A 306 -4.14 0.98 3.89
C ALA A 306 -3.69 -0.29 3.14
N GLU A 307 -3.26 -0.16 1.89
CA GLU A 307 -2.71 -1.29 1.13
C GLU A 307 -1.37 -1.74 1.72
N LEU A 308 -0.50 -0.79 2.09
CA LEU A 308 0.77 -1.12 2.73
C LEU A 308 0.55 -1.81 4.08
N TYR A 309 -0.37 -1.29 4.89
CA TYR A 309 -0.80 -1.89 6.15
C TYR A 309 -1.34 -3.30 5.92
N THR A 310 -2.25 -3.46 4.94
CA THR A 310 -2.82 -4.76 4.57
C THR A 310 -1.75 -5.75 4.15
N ALA A 311 -0.73 -5.32 3.41
CA ALA A 311 0.32 -6.22 2.94
C ALA A 311 1.37 -6.54 4.03
N LEU A 312 1.59 -5.62 4.97
CA LEU A 312 2.45 -5.84 6.14
C LEU A 312 1.85 -6.88 7.08
N HIS A 313 0.53 -6.80 7.24
CA HIS A 313 -0.30 -7.72 8.00
C HIS A 313 -0.89 -8.83 7.13
N GLY A 314 -0.57 -8.86 5.83
CA GLY A 314 -1.23 -9.69 4.81
C GLY A 314 -0.79 -11.14 4.81
N ASP A 315 0.29 -11.46 5.53
CA ASP A 315 0.64 -12.83 5.93
C ASP A 315 0.13 -13.17 7.35
N LYS A 316 -0.70 -12.30 7.95
CA LYS A 316 -1.32 -12.45 9.27
C LYS A 316 -2.76 -11.91 9.28
N LEU A 317 -3.61 -12.56 8.47
CA LEU A 317 -5.01 -12.83 8.78
C LEU A 317 -5.97 -11.62 8.69
N ALA A 318 -6.92 -11.71 7.75
CA ALA A 318 -7.95 -10.72 7.47
C ALA A 318 -8.46 -10.01 8.74
N GLU A 319 -8.14 -8.73 8.91
CA GLU A 319 -8.45 -8.00 10.14
C GLU A 319 -9.96 -7.78 10.34
N PHE A 320 -10.74 -7.74 9.26
CA PHE A 320 -12.19 -7.62 9.33
C PHE A 320 -12.87 -8.35 8.16
N GLY A 321 -14.12 -8.79 8.36
CA GLY A 321 -15.01 -9.31 7.33
C GLY A 321 -15.14 -10.83 7.28
N VAL A 322 -15.53 -11.34 6.12
CA VAL A 322 -15.75 -12.78 5.90
C VAL A 322 -14.41 -13.51 5.89
N ILE A 323 -14.29 -14.55 6.71
CA ILE A 323 -13.04 -15.28 6.92
C ILE A 323 -13.29 -16.80 6.96
N GLU A 324 -12.37 -17.56 6.38
CA GLU A 324 -12.38 -19.03 6.43
C GLU A 324 -11.87 -19.55 7.78
N GLU A 325 -12.37 -20.71 8.21
CA GLU A 325 -12.08 -21.24 9.55
C GLU A 325 -10.58 -21.33 9.92
N PRO A 326 -9.67 -21.87 9.08
CA PRO A 326 -8.25 -21.95 9.44
C PRO A 326 -7.64 -20.56 9.69
N ALA A 327 -8.05 -19.57 8.89
CA ALA A 327 -7.64 -18.19 9.05
C ALA A 327 -8.32 -17.54 10.27
N LEU A 328 -9.55 -17.90 10.61
CA LEU A 328 -10.15 -17.40 11.85
C LEU A 328 -9.36 -17.84 13.09
N ILE A 329 -9.00 -19.11 13.18
CA ILE A 329 -8.30 -19.67 14.35
C ILE A 329 -6.98 -18.95 14.60
N GLU A 330 -6.21 -18.72 13.53
CA GLU A 330 -4.95 -17.98 13.64
C GLU A 330 -5.18 -16.50 13.99
N ALA A 331 -6.23 -15.86 13.45
CA ALA A 331 -6.57 -14.45 13.72
C ALA A 331 -6.91 -14.23 15.20
N VAL A 332 -7.73 -15.13 15.75
CA VAL A 332 -8.15 -15.12 17.15
C VAL A 332 -6.97 -15.33 18.08
N ARG A 333 -6.10 -16.32 17.81
CA ARG A 333 -4.87 -16.54 18.59
C ARG A 333 -3.94 -15.33 18.55
N ALA A 334 -3.81 -14.68 17.38
CA ALA A 334 -3.00 -13.49 17.23
C ALA A 334 -3.57 -12.31 18.03
N ALA A 335 -4.88 -12.12 18.05
CA ALA A 335 -5.54 -11.09 18.85
C ALA A 335 -5.37 -11.34 20.35
N GLN A 336 -5.61 -12.56 20.82
CA GLN A 336 -5.38 -12.94 22.21
C GLN A 336 -3.92 -12.76 22.64
N ALA A 337 -2.96 -13.10 21.78
CA ALA A 337 -1.54 -12.86 22.05
C ALA A 337 -1.17 -11.37 22.15
N ARG A 338 -1.98 -10.47 21.57
CA ARG A 338 -1.85 -9.01 21.72
C ARG A 338 -2.58 -8.48 22.95
N GLY A 339 -3.25 -9.34 23.72
CA GLY A 339 -4.05 -8.97 24.89
C GLY A 339 -5.44 -8.45 24.53
N GLU A 340 -5.89 -8.61 23.28
CA GLU A 340 -7.26 -8.29 22.88
C GLU A 340 -8.20 -9.40 23.35
N ARG A 341 -9.33 -9.03 23.96
CA ARG A 341 -10.36 -9.96 24.42
C ARG A 341 -11.31 -10.30 23.27
N VAL A 342 -11.33 -11.56 22.85
CA VAL A 342 -12.15 -12.02 21.72
C VAL A 342 -13.49 -12.56 22.17
N VAL A 343 -14.56 -11.96 21.66
CA VAL A 343 -15.95 -12.38 21.87
C VAL A 343 -16.43 -13.18 20.67
N MET A 344 -17.16 -14.27 20.90
CA MET A 344 -17.79 -15.05 19.85
C MET A 344 -19.27 -15.25 20.11
N THR A 345 -20.08 -15.11 19.06
CA THR A 345 -21.51 -15.45 19.05
C THR A 345 -21.84 -16.22 17.79
N ASN A 346 -22.99 -16.89 17.77
CA ASN A 346 -23.48 -17.58 16.58
C ASN A 346 -24.99 -17.48 16.37
N GLY A 347 -25.43 -17.60 15.12
CA GLY A 347 -26.85 -17.60 14.78
C GLY A 347 -27.15 -17.75 13.29
N CYS A 348 -28.44 -17.86 12.97
CA CYS A 348 -28.89 -17.98 11.58
C CYS A 348 -28.85 -16.63 10.83
N PHE A 349 -29.15 -15.52 11.52
CA PHE A 349 -29.20 -14.16 10.97
C PHE A 349 -29.92 -14.05 9.62
N ASP A 350 -31.04 -14.77 9.50
CA ASP A 350 -31.73 -14.95 8.22
C ASP A 350 -32.44 -13.67 7.75
N ILE A 351 -33.15 -13.00 8.66
CA ILE A 351 -33.61 -11.62 8.46
C ILE A 351 -33.10 -10.81 9.64
N LEU A 352 -32.19 -9.86 9.37
CA LEU A 352 -31.67 -8.94 10.36
C LEU A 352 -32.70 -7.87 10.69
N HIS A 353 -32.74 -7.47 11.96
CA HIS A 353 -33.58 -6.38 12.47
C HIS A 353 -32.86 -5.70 13.62
N ALA A 354 -33.39 -4.58 14.11
CA ALA A 354 -32.76 -3.75 15.15
C ALA A 354 -32.31 -4.55 16.38
N GLY A 355 -33.11 -5.52 16.84
CA GLY A 355 -32.73 -6.41 17.95
C GLY A 355 -31.43 -7.21 17.71
N HIS A 356 -31.14 -7.65 16.47
CA HIS A 356 -29.86 -8.30 16.16
C HIS A 356 -28.69 -7.30 16.20
N VAL A 357 -28.90 -6.07 15.74
CA VAL A 357 -27.88 -5.02 15.78
C VAL A 357 -27.54 -4.67 17.23
N ALA A 358 -28.55 -4.40 18.06
CA ALA A 358 -28.38 -4.11 19.48
C ALA A 358 -27.72 -5.29 20.23
N TYR A 359 -28.10 -6.53 19.92
CA TYR A 359 -27.45 -7.72 20.46
C TYR A 359 -25.97 -7.81 20.10
N LEU A 360 -25.61 -7.60 18.84
CA LEU A 360 -24.21 -7.65 18.39
C LEU A 360 -23.39 -6.50 18.97
N GLU A 361 -23.97 -5.30 19.11
CA GLU A 361 -23.34 -4.16 19.80
C GLU A 361 -23.14 -4.41 21.30
N HIS A 362 -24.06 -5.13 21.94
CA HIS A 362 -23.89 -5.55 23.33
C HIS A 362 -22.78 -6.60 23.44
N ALA A 363 -22.78 -7.63 22.58
CA ALA A 363 -21.73 -8.64 22.55
C ALA A 363 -20.35 -8.00 22.30
N ARG A 364 -20.25 -7.05 21.37
CA ARG A 364 -19.00 -6.32 21.07
C ARG A 364 -18.47 -5.53 22.27
N ARG A 365 -19.31 -5.10 23.20
CA ARG A 365 -18.88 -4.38 24.42
C ARG A 365 -18.23 -5.28 25.48
N LEU A 366 -18.34 -6.60 25.34
CA LEU A 366 -17.75 -7.57 26.26
C LEU A 366 -16.28 -7.89 25.94
N GLY A 367 -15.73 -7.33 24.87
CA GLY A 367 -14.32 -7.50 24.48
C GLY A 367 -13.89 -6.50 23.41
N ASP A 368 -12.75 -6.77 22.80
CA ASP A 368 -12.11 -5.92 21.80
C ASP A 368 -12.41 -6.36 20.37
N ARG A 369 -12.81 -7.62 20.18
CA ARG A 369 -13.15 -8.21 18.88
C ARG A 369 -14.42 -9.04 18.96
N LEU A 370 -15.24 -9.04 17.91
CA LEU A 370 -16.43 -9.88 17.80
C LEU A 370 -16.37 -10.80 16.57
N VAL A 371 -16.42 -12.11 16.84
CA VAL A 371 -16.63 -13.18 15.85
C VAL A 371 -18.11 -13.53 15.80
N VAL A 372 -18.67 -13.58 14.59
CA VAL A 372 -20.03 -14.06 14.33
C VAL A 372 -19.98 -15.32 13.48
N ALA A 373 -20.29 -16.47 14.08
CA ALA A 373 -20.46 -17.72 13.38
C ALA A 373 -21.87 -17.87 12.80
N VAL A 374 -21.96 -18.13 11.50
CA VAL A 374 -23.20 -18.09 10.73
C VAL A 374 -23.55 -19.47 10.19
N ASN A 375 -24.75 -19.95 10.51
CA ASN A 375 -25.27 -21.21 9.96
C ASN A 375 -25.33 -21.15 8.43
N ASP A 376 -24.88 -22.20 7.74
CA ASP A 376 -25.10 -22.36 6.31
C ASP A 376 -26.58 -22.64 5.95
N ASP A 377 -26.88 -22.69 4.65
CA ASP A 377 -28.26 -22.83 4.19
C ASP A 377 -28.82 -24.23 4.49
N ALA A 378 -27.98 -25.27 4.46
CA ALA A 378 -28.38 -26.64 4.75
C ALA A 378 -28.72 -26.85 6.23
N SER A 379 -27.93 -26.29 7.15
CA SER A 379 -28.17 -26.36 8.59
C SER A 379 -29.42 -25.59 8.99
N ILE A 380 -29.68 -24.42 8.39
CA ILE A 380 -30.94 -23.69 8.65
C ILE A 380 -32.13 -24.49 8.13
N ALA A 381 -32.04 -25.11 6.95
CA ALA A 381 -33.13 -25.92 6.41
C ALA A 381 -33.47 -27.13 7.30
N ARG A 382 -32.45 -27.77 7.90
CA ARG A 382 -32.67 -28.83 8.91
C ARG A 382 -33.31 -28.29 10.19
N LEU A 383 -32.86 -27.12 10.65
CA LEU A 383 -33.30 -26.52 11.92
C LEU A 383 -34.72 -25.91 11.86
N LYS A 384 -35.08 -25.26 10.74
CA LYS A 384 -36.29 -24.43 10.60
C LYS A 384 -37.22 -24.89 9.47
N GLY A 385 -36.86 -25.95 8.75
CA GLY A 385 -37.62 -26.52 7.65
C GLY A 385 -37.19 -26.02 6.27
N PRO A 386 -37.67 -26.67 5.19
CA PRO A 386 -37.16 -26.51 3.82
C PRO A 386 -37.43 -25.15 3.17
N LYS A 387 -38.30 -24.33 3.78
CA LYS A 387 -38.60 -22.96 3.31
C LYS A 387 -37.64 -21.91 3.88
N ARG A 388 -36.61 -22.32 4.64
CA ARG A 388 -35.60 -21.45 5.27
C ARG A 388 -34.20 -21.98 4.93
N PRO A 389 -33.20 -21.10 4.74
CA PRO A 389 -33.26 -19.65 4.91
C PRO A 389 -33.92 -18.93 3.74
N ILE A 390 -34.35 -17.69 3.96
CA ILE A 390 -34.83 -16.79 2.89
C ILE A 390 -33.64 -16.14 2.20
N ASN A 391 -32.63 -15.73 2.97
CA ASN A 391 -31.42 -15.13 2.45
C ASN A 391 -30.28 -16.17 2.37
N PRO A 392 -29.64 -16.36 1.19
CA PRO A 392 -28.49 -17.25 1.06
C PRO A 392 -27.33 -16.86 1.98
N LEU A 393 -26.52 -17.84 2.40
CA LEU A 393 -25.38 -17.68 3.30
C LEU A 393 -24.50 -16.48 2.97
N LEU A 394 -24.07 -16.38 1.70
CA LEU A 394 -23.19 -15.30 1.26
C LEU A 394 -23.77 -13.90 1.55
N ARG A 395 -25.07 -13.70 1.33
CA ARG A 395 -25.73 -12.40 1.60
C ARG A 395 -25.80 -12.11 3.08
N ARG A 396 -26.12 -13.11 3.90
CA ARG A 396 -26.19 -12.96 5.36
C ARG A 396 -24.83 -12.57 5.93
N MET A 397 -23.78 -13.24 5.48
CA MET A 397 -22.41 -12.95 5.90
C MET A 397 -21.94 -11.55 5.46
N GLN A 398 -22.26 -11.13 4.23
CA GLN A 398 -21.95 -9.77 3.75
C GLN A 398 -22.61 -8.69 4.57
N VAL A 399 -23.90 -8.85 4.93
CA VAL A 399 -24.60 -7.85 5.76
C VAL A 399 -24.01 -7.80 7.17
N LEU A 400 -23.70 -8.95 7.76
CA LEU A 400 -23.07 -9.02 9.09
C LEU A 400 -21.67 -8.39 9.09
N ALA A 401 -20.86 -8.64 8.06
CA ALA A 401 -19.53 -8.04 7.91
C ALA A 401 -19.59 -6.51 7.72
N GLY A 402 -20.73 -5.97 7.28
CA GLY A 402 -20.95 -4.53 7.17
C GLY A 402 -21.39 -3.85 8.47
N LEU A 403 -21.66 -4.60 9.54
CA LEU A 403 -22.02 -4.03 10.84
C LEU A 403 -20.76 -3.62 11.60
N GLY A 404 -20.65 -2.35 12.01
CA GLY A 404 -19.47 -1.84 12.69
C GLY A 404 -19.13 -2.51 14.04
N ALA A 405 -20.05 -3.32 14.58
CA ALA A 405 -19.82 -4.11 15.78
C ALA A 405 -19.13 -5.47 15.51
N VAL A 406 -19.01 -5.90 14.25
CA VAL A 406 -18.55 -7.24 13.87
C VAL A 406 -17.18 -7.18 13.22
N ASP A 407 -16.22 -7.90 13.79
CA ASP A 407 -14.87 -8.00 13.24
C ASP A 407 -14.79 -9.15 12.24
N TRP A 408 -15.20 -10.36 12.62
CA TRP A 408 -15.06 -11.55 11.78
C TRP A 408 -16.37 -12.29 11.59
N VAL A 409 -16.60 -12.77 10.36
CA VAL A 409 -17.76 -13.60 10.02
C VAL A 409 -17.30 -14.91 9.41
N VAL A 410 -17.73 -16.02 10.01
CA VAL A 410 -17.30 -17.37 9.62
C VAL A 410 -18.53 -18.28 9.42
N PRO A 411 -18.58 -19.13 8.39
CA PRO A 411 -19.70 -20.06 8.21
C PRO A 411 -19.48 -21.35 9.00
N PHE A 412 -20.57 -22.05 9.34
CA PHE A 412 -20.52 -23.44 9.81
C PHE A 412 -21.76 -24.22 9.33
N GLY A 413 -21.61 -25.53 9.12
CA GLY A 413 -22.66 -26.37 8.49
C GLY A 413 -23.24 -27.45 9.41
N GLU A 414 -22.66 -27.62 10.59
CA GLU A 414 -23.10 -28.55 11.61
C GLU A 414 -24.38 -28.07 12.32
N ASP A 415 -25.05 -28.98 13.03
CA ASP A 415 -26.28 -28.64 13.76
C ASP A 415 -26.02 -27.72 14.95
N THR A 416 -24.79 -27.73 15.48
CA THR A 416 -24.33 -26.81 16.53
C THR A 416 -22.95 -26.24 16.18
N PRO A 417 -22.59 -25.04 16.66
CA PRO A 417 -21.27 -24.45 16.40
C PRO A 417 -20.15 -25.08 17.24
N GLN A 418 -20.42 -26.15 18.00
CA GLN A 418 -19.52 -26.68 19.04
C GLN A 418 -18.10 -26.94 18.52
N ARG A 419 -17.97 -27.66 17.40
CA ARG A 419 -16.66 -27.98 16.80
C ARG A 419 -15.86 -26.72 16.45
N LEU A 420 -16.53 -25.71 15.89
CA LEU A 420 -15.90 -24.46 15.52
C LEU A 420 -15.46 -23.67 16.77
N ILE A 421 -16.31 -23.62 17.80
CA ILE A 421 -15.98 -22.97 19.08
C ILE A 421 -14.80 -23.68 19.76
N GLU A 422 -14.75 -25.01 19.73
CA GLU A 422 -13.65 -25.81 20.27
C GLU A 422 -12.33 -25.60 19.50
N ALA A 423 -12.41 -25.26 18.22
CA ALA A 423 -11.23 -24.94 17.41
C ALA A 423 -10.72 -23.51 17.67
N VAL A 424 -11.66 -22.58 17.85
CA VAL A 424 -11.39 -21.14 17.99
C VAL A 424 -11.00 -20.76 19.42
N ILE A 425 -11.68 -21.30 20.43
CA ILE A 425 -11.51 -21.01 21.87
C ILE A 425 -11.51 -19.49 22.14
N PRO A 426 -12.67 -18.81 22.02
CA PRO A 426 -12.81 -17.39 22.35
C PRO A 426 -12.66 -17.13 23.86
N ASP A 427 -12.30 -15.90 24.25
CA ASP A 427 -12.26 -15.49 25.65
C ASP A 427 -13.66 -15.32 26.25
N VAL A 428 -14.64 -14.96 25.42
CA VAL A 428 -16.05 -14.82 25.81
C VAL A 428 -16.95 -15.46 24.76
N LEU A 429 -17.74 -16.45 25.18
CA LEU A 429 -18.81 -17.01 24.37
C LEU A 429 -20.14 -16.40 24.78
N VAL A 430 -20.83 -15.78 23.83
CA VAL A 430 -22.09 -15.06 24.06
C VAL A 430 -23.22 -15.74 23.32
N LYS A 431 -24.35 -15.91 24.01
CA LYS A 431 -25.61 -16.36 23.40
C LYS A 431 -26.77 -15.45 23.79
N GLY A 432 -27.61 -15.10 22.81
CA GLY A 432 -28.87 -14.40 23.05
C GLY A 432 -30.01 -15.37 23.37
N GLY A 433 -30.86 -15.00 24.33
CA GLY A 433 -32.11 -15.72 24.66
C GLY A 433 -32.13 -16.36 26.04
N ASP A 434 -33.12 -17.22 26.27
CA ASP A 434 -33.39 -17.85 27.58
C ASP A 434 -32.55 -19.11 27.83
N TYR A 435 -31.34 -19.17 27.28
CA TYR A 435 -30.45 -20.30 27.47
C TYR A 435 -29.87 -20.29 28.89
N ARG A 436 -29.71 -21.47 29.48
CA ARG A 436 -28.86 -21.62 30.67
C ARG A 436 -27.40 -21.65 30.19
N PRO A 437 -26.47 -20.92 30.81
CA PRO A 437 -25.06 -20.91 30.38
C PRO A 437 -24.45 -22.32 30.25
N GLU A 438 -24.92 -23.27 31.06
CA GLU A 438 -24.46 -24.66 31.08
C GLU A 438 -24.90 -25.48 29.84
N GLU A 439 -25.88 -24.99 29.08
CA GLU A 439 -26.46 -25.69 27.92
C GLU A 439 -25.92 -25.14 26.58
N ILE A 440 -25.00 -24.17 26.61
CA ILE A 440 -24.43 -23.56 25.42
C ILE A 440 -23.39 -24.49 24.80
N ALA A 441 -23.65 -24.95 23.58
CA ALA A 441 -22.75 -25.77 22.79
C ALA A 441 -21.36 -25.11 22.65
N GLY A 442 -20.29 -25.83 23.03
CA GLY A 442 -18.91 -25.33 23.09
C GLY A 442 -18.54 -24.57 24.37
N GLY A 443 -19.48 -24.33 25.29
CA GLY A 443 -19.25 -23.57 26.51
C GLY A 443 -18.29 -24.26 27.49
N ASP A 444 -18.34 -25.59 27.61
CA ASP A 444 -17.45 -26.33 28.50
C ASP A 444 -15.98 -26.22 28.07
N ALA A 445 -15.71 -26.25 26.77
CA ALA A 445 -14.37 -26.06 26.22
C ALA A 445 -13.83 -24.65 26.48
N VAL A 446 -14.67 -23.63 26.32
CA VAL A 446 -14.30 -22.23 26.63
C VAL A 446 -13.97 -22.06 28.11
N ARG A 447 -14.80 -22.60 29.03
CA ARG A 447 -14.52 -22.54 30.48
C ARG A 447 -13.27 -23.30 30.86
N ALA A 448 -13.05 -24.49 30.28
CA ALA A 448 -11.85 -25.29 30.53
C ALA A 448 -10.56 -24.57 30.09
N ALA A 449 -10.66 -23.72 29.06
CA ALA A 449 -9.57 -22.86 28.60
C ALA A 449 -9.45 -21.53 29.39
N GLY A 450 -10.30 -21.29 30.39
CA GLY A 450 -10.29 -20.08 31.22
C GLY A 450 -11.13 -18.91 30.70
N GLY A 451 -11.91 -19.12 29.64
CA GLY A 451 -12.85 -18.14 29.10
C GLY A 451 -14.21 -18.10 29.83
N GLU A 452 -15.00 -17.10 29.50
CA GLU A 452 -16.32 -16.86 30.08
C GLU A 452 -17.45 -17.23 29.12
N VAL A 453 -18.59 -17.69 29.67
CA VAL A 453 -19.79 -17.99 28.89
C VAL A 453 -20.93 -17.14 29.44
N MET A 454 -21.49 -16.28 28.60
CA MET A 454 -22.49 -15.28 28.99
C MET A 454 -23.76 -15.42 28.17
N VAL A 455 -24.88 -15.14 28.82
CA VAL A 455 -26.19 -15.06 28.18
C VAL A 455 -26.65 -13.60 28.24
N LEU A 456 -26.95 -13.03 27.08
CA LEU A 456 -27.50 -11.68 26.98
C LEU A 456 -29.02 -11.76 26.85
N GLY A 457 -29.73 -11.01 27.71
CA GLY A 457 -31.17 -10.83 27.60
C GLY A 457 -31.52 -10.05 26.34
N PHE A 458 -32.59 -10.43 25.66
CA PHE A 458 -33.13 -9.64 24.55
C PHE A 458 -33.79 -8.36 25.10
N GLU A 459 -33.43 -7.19 24.56
CA GLU A 459 -34.30 -6.01 24.70
C GLU A 459 -35.57 -6.20 23.85
N ASP A 460 -36.70 -5.74 24.40
CA ASP A 460 -38.07 -6.15 24.10
C ASP A 460 -38.47 -6.41 22.63
N GLY A 461 -39.17 -7.54 22.42
CA GLY A 461 -40.46 -7.52 21.72
C GLY A 461 -40.56 -7.92 20.23
N VAL A 462 -39.48 -8.31 19.53
CA VAL A 462 -39.60 -8.66 18.10
C VAL A 462 -38.85 -9.93 17.71
N SER A 463 -39.54 -11.08 17.78
CA SER A 463 -39.06 -12.33 17.20
C SER A 463 -39.25 -12.34 15.68
N THR A 464 -38.20 -12.70 14.93
CA THR A 464 -38.25 -12.86 13.47
C THR A 464 -39.36 -13.82 13.04
N THR A 465 -39.63 -14.87 13.83
CA THR A 465 -40.68 -15.86 13.58
C THR A 465 -42.08 -15.24 13.68
N ALA A 466 -42.29 -14.32 14.62
CA ALA A 466 -43.58 -13.62 14.79
C ALA A 466 -43.83 -12.59 13.67
N MET A 467 -42.80 -11.87 13.21
CA MET A 467 -42.93 -10.96 12.06
C MET A 467 -43.29 -11.70 10.77
N ILE A 468 -42.73 -12.89 10.54
CA ILE A 468 -43.02 -13.68 9.33
C ILE A 468 -44.42 -14.31 9.38
N SER A 469 -44.87 -14.81 10.53
CA SER A 469 -46.27 -15.25 10.68
C SER A 469 -47.24 -14.10 10.38
N THR A 470 -46.96 -12.89 10.88
CA THR A 470 -47.80 -11.71 10.64
C THR A 470 -47.86 -11.31 9.16
N ILE A 471 -46.80 -11.57 8.38
CA ILE A 471 -46.77 -11.31 6.93
C ILE A 471 -47.50 -12.42 6.16
N LEU A 472 -47.33 -13.68 6.54
CA LEU A 472 -48.00 -14.83 5.90
C LEU A 472 -49.51 -14.89 6.18
N ASP A 473 -49.95 -14.46 7.37
CA ASP A 473 -51.37 -14.39 7.74
C ASP A 473 -52.13 -13.24 7.05
N ARG A 474 -51.42 -12.26 6.48
CA ARG A 474 -52.03 -11.14 5.73
C ARG A 474 -52.31 -11.45 4.26
N GLU A 475 -51.79 -12.57 3.73
CA GLU A 475 -52.08 -13.06 2.38
C GLU A 475 -53.05 -14.26 2.37
N SER A 476 -53.74 -14.53 3.49
CA SER A 476 -54.79 -15.57 3.61
C SER A 476 -56.20 -15.02 3.42
#